data_AF-A0A263D6I5-F1
#
_entry.id   AF-A0A263D6I5-F1
#
_cell.length_a   1.000
_cell.length_b   1.000
_cell.length_c   1.000
_cell.angle_alpha   90.00
_cell.angle_beta   90.00
_cell.angle_gamma   90.00
#
_symmetry.space_group_name_H-M   'P 1'
#
loop_
_entity.id
_entity.type
_entity.pdbx_description
1 polymer ?
#
loop_
_entity_poly.entity_id
_entity_poly.type
_entity_poly.pdbx_seq_one_letter_code
_entity_poly.pdbx_strand_id
1 'polypeptide(L)' 'MRNEIVTSADVARSVRLTLDTVEGTYDVQAITAELIATYDLTSRHPAHRLDLIDDAEFWAIVAKHATD' A
#
# COMPACT_ATOMS: atom_id res chain seq x y z
N MET A 1 23.72 2.86 4.69
CA MET A 1 22.30 2.46 4.67
C MET A 1 22.04 1.77 3.34
N ARG A 2 21.52 0.54 3.32
CA ARG A 2 21.12 -0.10 2.05
C ARG A 2 19.80 0.55 1.64
N ASN A 3 19.74 1.12 0.43
CA ASN A 3 18.48 1.45 -0.21
C ASN A 3 17.79 0.12 -0.52
N GLU A 4 16.89 -0.32 0.36
CA GLU A 4 16.04 -1.47 0.09
C GLU A 4 15.08 -1.07 -1.03
N ILE A 5 15.14 -1.77 -2.16
CA ILE A 5 14.22 -1.53 -3.27
C ILE A 5 12.87 -2.11 -2.83
N VAL A 6 11.87 -1.25 -2.61
CA VAL A 6 10.50 -1.69 -2.37
C VAL A 6 9.92 -2.21 -3.68
N THR A 7 9.58 -3.50 -3.71
CA THR A 7 8.89 -4.10 -4.86
C THR A 7 7.38 -4.01 -4.68
N SER A 8 6.62 -4.17 -5.78
CA SER A 8 5.15 -4.26 -5.70
C SER A 8 4.67 -5.40 -4.78
N ALA A 9 5.42 -6.49 -4.70
CA ALA A 9 5.14 -7.60 -3.80
C ALA A 9 5.32 -7.22 -2.32
N ASP A 10 6.25 -6.32 -2.01
CA ASP A 10 6.46 -5.84 -0.64
C ASP A 10 5.34 -4.89 -0.20
N VAL A 11 4.86 -4.03 -1.11
CA VAL A 11 3.67 -3.20 -0.88
C VAL A 11 2.44 -4.09 -0.68
N ALA A 12 2.21 -5.07 -1.56
CA ALA A 12 1.09 -5.99 -1.43
C ALA A 12 1.11 -6.78 -0.10
N ARG A 13 2.30 -7.21 0.33
CA ARG A 13 2.47 -7.90 1.62
C ARG A 13 2.11 -6.98 2.78
N SER A 14 2.56 -5.73 2.75
CA SER A 14 2.29 -4.76 3.81
C SER A 14 0.80 -4.42 3.88
N VAL A 15 0.18 -4.13 2.73
CA VAL A 15 -1.27 -3.90 2.62
C VAL A 15 -2.05 -5.09 3.19
N ARG A 16 -1.69 -6.32 2.79
CA ARG A 16 -2.36 -7.52 3.30
C ARG A 16 -2.24 -7.68 4.81
N LEU A 17 -1.05 -7.48 5.37
CA LEU A 17 -0.85 -7.57 6.81
C LEU A 17 -1.68 -6.55 7.58
N THR A 18 -1.80 -5.33 7.06
CA THR A 18 -2.68 -4.30 7.64
C THR A 18 -4.14 -4.70 7.55
N LEU A 19 -4.59 -5.19 6.38
CA LEU A 19 -5.98 -5.58 6.16
C LEU A 19 -6.40 -6.83 6.94
N ASP A 20 -5.48 -7.76 7.21
CA ASP A 20 -5.73 -8.94 8.06
C ASP A 20 -6.11 -8.56 9.52
N THR A 21 -5.87 -7.31 9.94
CA THR A 21 -6.25 -6.80 11.28
C THR A 21 -7.61 -6.14 11.35
N VAL A 22 -8.26 -5.92 10.20
CA VAL A 22 -9.57 -5.25 10.10
C VAL A 22 -10.60 -6.16 9.46
N GLU A 23 -11.87 -5.96 9.84
CA GLU A 23 -12.98 -6.75 9.32
C GLU A 23 -13.42 -6.20 7.94
N GLY A 24 -13.48 -7.08 6.94
CA GLY A 24 -13.99 -6.75 5.60
C GLY A 24 -13.33 -7.56 4.48
N THR A 25 -13.90 -7.47 3.28
CA THR A 25 -13.30 -8.01 2.05
C THR A 25 -12.77 -6.86 1.20
N TYR A 26 -11.51 -6.96 0.77
CA TYR A 26 -10.80 -5.88 0.08
C TYR A 26 -10.05 -6.42 -1.14
N ASP A 27 -10.03 -5.67 -2.23
CA ASP A 27 -9.17 -5.97 -3.37
C ASP A 27 -7.73 -5.49 -3.11
N VAL A 28 -6.93 -6.35 -2.50
CA VAL A 28 -5.52 -6.09 -2.18
C VAL A 28 -4.71 -5.69 -3.41
N GLN A 29 -5.00 -6.25 -4.59
CA GLN A 29 -4.27 -5.91 -5.81
C GLN A 29 -4.61 -4.52 -6.30
N ALA A 30 -5.90 -4.15 -6.30
CA ALA A 30 -6.34 -2.81 -6.67
C ALA A 30 -5.81 -1.74 -5.70
N ILE A 31 -5.85 -2.01 -4.39
CA ILE A 31 -5.28 -1.13 -3.36
C ILE A 31 -3.77 -0.95 -3.58
N THR A 32 -3.05 -2.05 -3.79
CA THR A 32 -1.60 -2.02 -4.03
C THR A 32 -1.25 -1.23 -5.29
N ALA A 33 -1.99 -1.45 -6.38
CA ALA A 33 -1.78 -0.74 -7.64
C ALA A 33 -2.02 0.77 -7.48
N GLU A 34 -3.07 1.16 -6.77
CA GLU A 34 -3.38 2.58 -6.51
C GLU A 34 -2.33 3.22 -5.59
N LEU A 35 -1.87 2.55 -4.52
CA LEU A 35 -0.80 3.06 -3.67
C LEU A 35 0.51 3.26 -4.45
N ILE A 36 0.86 2.31 -5.30
CA ILE A 36 2.05 2.42 -6.16
C ILE A 36 1.90 3.58 -7.15
N ALA A 37 0.72 3.75 -7.77
CA ALA A 37 0.47 4.82 -8.73
C ALA A 37 0.45 6.22 -8.07
N THR A 38 -0.19 6.34 -6.91
CA THR A 38 -0.35 7.61 -6.19
C THR A 38 0.95 8.09 -5.57
N TYR A 39 1.74 7.18 -4.98
CA TYR A 39 2.96 7.54 -4.23
C TYR A 39 4.25 7.15 -4.93
N ASP A 40 4.17 6.58 -6.14
CA ASP A 40 5.33 6.17 -6.94
C ASP A 40 6.34 5.35 -6.11
N LEU A 41 5.81 4.31 -5.45
CA LEU A 41 6.49 3.50 -4.45
C LEU A 41 7.55 2.56 -5.05
N THR A 42 7.46 2.26 -6.35
CA THR A 42 8.37 1.34 -7.06
C THR A 42 9.49 2.05 -7.82
N SER A 43 9.52 3.38 -7.85
CA SER A 43 10.60 4.13 -8.50
C SER A 43 11.90 4.09 -7.68
N ARG A 44 13.02 4.41 -8.33
CA ARG A 44 14.41 4.37 -7.83
C ARG A 44 14.72 5.22 -6.58
N HIS A 45 13.70 5.76 -5.91
CA HIS A 45 13.78 6.45 -4.61
C HIS A 45 13.02 5.64 -3.53
N PRO A 46 13.53 4.46 -3.14
CA PRO A 46 12.72 3.46 -2.45
C PRO A 46 12.68 3.58 -0.92
N ALA A 47 13.41 4.52 -0.31
CA ALA A 47 13.75 4.34 1.10
C ALA A 47 12.66 4.74 2.13
N HIS A 48 11.61 5.51 1.77
CA HIS A 48 10.79 6.17 2.82
C HIS A 48 9.30 6.39 2.51
N ARG A 49 8.69 5.80 1.48
CA ARG A 49 7.39 6.33 0.98
C ARG A 49 6.12 5.72 1.57
N LEU A 50 6.14 4.50 2.13
CA LEU A 50 4.96 3.99 2.84
C LEU A 50 4.69 4.77 4.13
N ASP A 51 5.74 5.17 4.86
CA ASP A 51 5.65 5.99 6.08
C ASP A 51 5.18 7.45 5.80
N LEU A 52 5.18 7.87 4.53
CA LEU A 52 4.68 9.18 4.09
C LEU A 52 3.20 9.16 3.71
N ILE A 53 2.61 7.98 3.63
CA ILE A 53 1.17 7.85 3.38
C ILE A 53 0.49 8.18 4.69
N ASP A 54 -0.26 9.27 4.71
CA ASP A 54 -1.09 9.60 5.86
C ASP A 54 -2.12 8.47 6.05
N ASP A 55 -2.35 8.07 7.30
CA ASP A 55 -3.28 6.99 7.63
C ASP A 55 -4.67 7.25 7.02
N ALA A 56 -5.15 8.51 7.00
CA ALA A 56 -6.44 8.83 6.42
C ALA A 56 -6.45 8.65 4.89
N GLU A 57 -5.35 8.98 4.21
CA GLU A 57 -5.21 8.75 2.76
C GLU A 57 -5.13 7.25 2.45
N PHE A 58 -4.39 6.48 3.24
CA PHE A 58 -4.35 5.02 3.13
C PHE A 58 -5.75 4.42 3.27
N TRP A 59 -6.46 4.76 4.34
CA TRP A 59 -7.81 4.23 4.60
C TRP A 59 -8.83 4.72 3.56
N ALA A 60 -8.67 5.90 2.97
CA ALA A 60 -9.50 6.35 1.87
C ALA A 60 -9.33 5.48 0.61
N ILE A 61 -8.08 5.11 0.27
CA ILE A 61 -7.80 4.19 -0.84
C ILE A 61 -8.37 2.80 -0.52
N VAL A 62 -8.17 2.30 0.70
CA VAL A 62 -8.73 1.00 1.13
C VAL A 62 -10.26 0.99 1.02
N ALA A 63 -10.94 2.01 1.52
CA ALA A 63 -12.40 2.10 1.51
C ALA A 63 -12.98 2.15 0.09
N LYS A 64 -12.27 2.76 -0.87
CA LYS A 64 -12.65 2.79 -2.29
C LYS A 64 -12.65 1.40 -2.95
N HIS A 65 -11.82 0.49 -2.44
CA HIS A 65 -11.64 -0.87 -2.96
C HIS A 65 -12.18 -1.96 -2.02
N ALA A 66 -13.06 -1.58 -1.09
CA ALA A 66 -13.87 -2.53 -0.34
C ALA A 66 -14.85 -3.23 -1.29
N THR A 67 -14.98 -4.55 -1.16
CA THR A 67 -15.80 -5.39 -2.07
C THR A 67 -17.07 -5.94 -1.43
N ASP A 68 -17.36 -5.56 -0.18
CA ASP A 68 -18.58 -5.88 0.60
C ASP A 68 -19.39 -4.61 0.90
#